data_AF-A0A2S8P262-F1
#
_entry.id   AF-A0A2S8P262-F1
#
_cell.length_a   1.000
_cell.length_b   1.000
_cell.length_c   1.000
_cell.angle_alpha   90.00
_cell.angle_beta   90.00
_cell.angle_gamma   90.00
#
_symmetry.space_group_name_H-M   'P 1'
#
loop_
_entity.id
_entity.type
_entity.pdbx_description
1 polymer ?
#
loop_
_entity_poly.entity_id
_entity_poly.type
_entity_poly.pdbx_seq_one_letter_code
_entity_poly.pdbx_strand_id
1 'polypeptide(L)'
;MRNVSPAVNTFAAVSGAFVTFAFGGWDQLLTLLAVAMAVDYITGIAAAVRTGTGLNSNIGFWGLARKGLMLTVILLAHRIDLLMGTDIIKGGAIYFYLVNELISITENYARIGLPLPNKLRQAIMVLKKQEGQGNLADREWPTPQQSPDSMKQQAETGQTMQKESVDRTEDVPQEKPDPKGKSSD
;
A
#
# COMPACT_ATOMS: atom_id res chain seq x y z
N MET A 1 8.41 11.71 46.35
CA MET A 1 8.90 10.98 45.17
C MET A 1 7.68 10.39 44.46
N ARG A 2 7.49 10.63 43.15
CA ARG A 2 6.32 10.08 42.44
C ARG A 2 6.55 8.58 42.21
N ASN A 3 5.75 7.73 42.85
CA ASN A 3 5.76 6.28 42.59
C ASN A 3 5.16 6.04 41.19
N VAL A 4 6.02 6.03 40.18
CA VAL A 4 5.68 5.50 38.86
C VAL A 4 5.56 3.97 38.96
N SER A 5 4.52 3.40 38.38
CA SER A 5 4.31 1.95 38.46
C SER A 5 5.45 1.22 37.73
N PRO A 6 5.91 0.06 38.24
CA PRO A 6 6.94 -0.73 37.56
C PRO A 6 6.59 -1.04 36.11
N ALA A 7 5.30 -1.21 35.80
CA ALA A 7 4.81 -1.42 34.45
C ALA A 7 5.12 -0.25 33.48
N VAL A 8 5.00 1.00 33.94
CA VAL A 8 5.32 2.18 33.13
C VAL A 8 6.83 2.25 32.82
N ASN A 9 7.67 1.94 33.81
CA ASN A 9 9.12 1.91 33.61
C ASN A 9 9.54 0.80 32.64
N THR A 10 8.97 -0.40 32.77
CA THR A 10 9.24 -1.51 31.86
C THR A 10 8.80 -1.17 30.43
N PHE A 11 7.62 -0.59 30.26
CA PHE A 11 7.14 -0.18 28.95
C PHE A 11 8.06 0.86 28.30
N ALA A 12 8.41 1.92 29.04
CA ALA A 12 9.31 2.95 28.54
C ALA A 12 10.70 2.40 28.17
N ALA A 13 11.23 1.46 28.98
CA ALA A 13 12.50 0.82 28.71
C ALA A 13 12.46 -0.03 27.43
N VAL A 14 11.42 -0.85 27.26
CA VAL A 14 11.24 -1.69 26.05
C VAL A 14 11.06 -0.82 24.80
N SER A 15 10.24 0.23 24.88
CA SER A 15 10.06 1.17 23.76
C SER A 15 11.35 1.91 23.42
N GLY A 16 12.09 2.40 24.42
CA GLY A 16 13.37 3.06 24.22
C GLY A 16 14.42 2.14 23.60
N ALA A 17 14.49 0.88 24.05
CA ALA A 17 15.35 -0.14 23.47
C ALA A 17 14.97 -0.42 22.00
N PHE A 18 13.68 -0.54 21.70
CA PHE A 18 13.21 -0.75 20.33
C PHE A 18 13.53 0.43 19.41
N VAL A 19 13.29 1.67 19.84
CA VAL A 19 13.60 2.88 19.06
C VAL A 19 15.10 2.99 18.81
N THR A 20 15.92 2.75 19.83
CA THR A 20 17.38 2.76 19.71
C THR A 20 17.85 1.66 18.77
N PHE A 21 17.28 0.45 18.87
CA PHE A 21 17.55 -0.63 17.94
C PHE A 21 17.19 -0.20 16.51
N ALA A 22 15.98 0.31 16.28
CA ALA A 22 15.47 0.63 14.95
C ALA A 22 16.25 1.74 14.23
N PHE A 23 16.70 2.76 14.96
CA PHE A 23 17.23 3.99 14.35
C PHE A 23 18.67 4.35 14.77
N GLY A 24 19.26 3.59 15.68
CA GLY A 24 20.62 3.79 16.22
C GLY A 24 20.73 4.89 17.27
N GLY A 25 19.64 5.64 17.47
CA GLY A 25 19.56 6.81 18.34
C GLY A 25 18.46 7.75 17.87
N TRP A 26 18.22 8.81 18.62
CA TRP A 26 17.26 9.86 18.26
C TRP A 26 18.02 11.14 17.88
N ASP A 27 18.18 11.37 16.58
CA ASP A 27 18.91 12.51 16.05
C ASP A 27 17.97 13.65 15.57
N GLN A 28 18.55 14.79 15.21
CA GLN A 28 17.81 15.97 14.76
C GLN A 28 17.08 15.73 13.44
N LEU A 29 17.62 14.86 12.58
CA LEU A 29 17.05 14.57 11.26
C LEU A 29 15.79 13.70 11.39
N LEU A 30 15.82 12.68 12.25
CA LEU A 30 14.65 11.91 12.67
C LEU A 30 13.61 12.79 13.37
N THR A 31 14.04 13.71 14.23
CA THR A 31 13.15 14.67 14.89
C THR A 31 12.42 15.54 13.87
N LEU A 32 13.13 16.08 12.89
CA LEU A 32 12.55 16.89 11.83
C LEU A 32 11.53 16.09 11.00
N LEU A 33 11.86 14.86 10.63
CA LEU A 33 10.93 13.97 9.93
C LEU A 33 9.68 13.67 10.77
N ALA A 34 9.83 13.35 12.05
CA ALA A 34 8.70 13.07 12.94
C ALA A 34 7.77 14.29 13.09
N VAL A 35 8.34 15.49 13.18
CA VAL A 35 7.56 16.75 13.18
C VAL A 35 6.83 16.92 11.86
N ALA A 36 7.50 16.71 10.72
CA ALA A 36 6.85 16.80 9.40
C ALA A 36 5.69 15.80 9.29
N MET A 37 5.87 14.55 9.72
CA MET A 37 4.81 13.54 9.74
C MET A 37 3.60 13.97 10.59
N ALA A 38 3.85 14.55 11.76
CA ALA A 38 2.81 15.03 12.66
C ALA A 38 2.04 16.23 12.06
N VAL A 39 2.76 17.19 11.49
CA VAL A 39 2.16 18.35 10.80
C VAL A 39 1.32 17.87 9.62
N ASP A 40 1.83 16.95 8.81
CA ASP A 40 1.10 16.37 7.69
C ASP A 40 -0.20 15.71 8.14
N TYR A 41 -0.16 14.89 9.20
CA TYR A 41 -1.36 14.24 9.74
C TYR A 41 -2.40 15.24 10.23
N ILE A 42 -1.98 16.23 11.03
CA ILE A 42 -2.88 17.28 11.55
C ILE A 42 -3.49 18.09 10.40
N THR A 43 -2.67 18.45 9.41
CA THR A 43 -3.12 19.27 8.27
C THR A 43 -4.00 18.48 7.31
N GLY A 44 -3.75 17.18 7.15
CA GLY A 44 -4.63 16.25 6.42
C GLY A 44 -6.02 16.16 7.05
N ILE A 45 -6.09 16.04 8.37
CA ILE A 45 -7.36 16.08 9.12
C ILE A 45 -8.05 17.43 8.93
N ALA A 46 -7.34 18.54 9.18
CA ALA A 46 -7.90 19.89 9.05
C ALA A 46 -8.46 20.14 7.64
N ALA A 47 -7.71 19.73 6.62
CA ALA A 47 -8.11 19.84 5.24
C ALA A 47 -9.35 18.97 4.93
N ALA A 48 -9.43 17.73 5.43
CA ALA A 48 -10.60 16.86 5.25
C ALA A 48 -11.88 17.44 5.88
N VAL A 49 -11.75 18.05 7.07
CA VAL A 49 -12.85 18.77 7.72
C VAL A 49 -13.25 19.99 6.90
N ARG A 50 -12.29 20.79 6.45
CA ARG A 50 -12.53 22.04 5.72
C ARG A 50 -13.18 21.84 4.34
N THR A 51 -12.83 20.76 3.64
CA THR A 51 -13.39 20.40 2.33
C THR A 51 -14.71 19.64 2.41
N GLY A 52 -15.21 19.33 3.62
CA GLY A 52 -16.47 18.61 3.80
C GLY A 52 -16.41 17.14 3.38
N THR A 53 -15.23 16.58 3.16
CA THR A 53 -15.05 15.17 2.76
C THR A 53 -15.28 14.18 3.91
N GLY A 54 -15.45 14.69 5.14
CA GLY A 54 -15.65 13.89 6.34
C GLY A 54 -14.37 13.20 6.83
N LEU A 55 -14.40 12.72 8.08
CA LEU A 55 -13.31 11.93 8.66
C LEU A 55 -13.54 10.45 8.35
N ASN A 56 -13.10 10.02 7.17
CA ASN A 56 -13.10 8.61 6.85
C ASN A 56 -11.91 7.92 7.55
N SER A 57 -12.21 7.09 8.54
CA SER A 57 -11.21 6.34 9.32
C SER A 57 -10.33 5.44 8.45
N ASN A 58 -10.85 4.91 7.35
CA ASN A 58 -10.09 4.09 6.41
C ASN A 58 -9.00 4.92 5.70
N ILE A 59 -9.33 6.15 5.28
CA ILE A 59 -8.36 7.06 4.64
C ILE A 59 -7.27 7.45 5.64
N GLY A 60 -7.67 7.80 6.87
CA GLY A 60 -6.73 8.13 7.95
C GLY A 60 -5.81 6.96 8.32
N PHE A 61 -6.37 5.75 8.41
CA PHE A 61 -5.61 4.53 8.68
C PHE A 61 -4.57 4.25 7.59
N TRP A 62 -4.96 4.34 6.31
CA TRP A 62 -4.02 4.15 5.20
C TRP A 62 -2.92 5.21 5.17
N GLY A 63 -3.22 6.46 5.53
CA GLY A 63 -2.23 7.51 5.69
C GLY A 63 -1.21 7.19 6.79
N LEU A 64 -1.68 6.70 7.95
CA LEU A 64 -0.81 6.33 9.06
C LEU A 64 0.00 5.05 8.77
N ALA A 65 -0.61 4.05 8.12
CA ALA A 65 0.05 2.84 7.67
C ALA A 65 1.21 3.16 6.72
N ARG A 66 1.01 4.10 5.79
CA ARG A 66 2.07 4.56 4.89
C ARG A 66 3.26 5.13 5.65
N LYS A 67 3.02 5.99 6.65
CA LYS A 67 4.10 6.54 7.51
C LYS A 67 4.83 5.44 8.28
N GLY A 68 4.10 4.43 8.76
CA GLY A 68 4.69 3.23 9.37
C GLY A 68 5.63 2.48 8.41
N LEU A 69 5.24 2.31 7.15
CA LEU A 69 6.10 1.70 6.12
C LEU A 69 7.34 2.56 5.83
N MET A 70 7.22 3.89 5.80
CA MET A 70 8.37 4.79 5.66
C MET A 70 9.39 4.59 6.80
N LEU A 71 8.91 4.52 8.05
CA LEU A 71 9.77 4.27 9.21
C LEU A 71 10.44 2.89 9.14
N THR A 72 9.76 1.87 8.62
CA THR A 72 10.37 0.56 8.35
C THR A 72 11.49 0.65 7.32
N VAL A 73 11.33 1.44 6.26
CA VAL A 73 12.41 1.65 5.28
C VAL A 73 13.61 2.36 5.92
N ILE A 74 13.38 3.37 6.77
CA ILE A 74 14.45 4.05 7.50
C ILE A 74 15.16 3.10 8.47
N LEU A 75 14.43 2.19 9.13
CA LEU A 75 15.02 1.14 9.96
C LEU A 75 15.93 0.24 9.13
N LEU A 76 15.49 -0.22 7.96
CA LEU A 76 16.31 -1.02 7.06
C LEU A 76 17.54 -0.26 6.57
N ALA A 77 17.39 1.01 6.21
CA ALA A 77 18.49 1.89 5.83
C ALA A 77 19.52 2.01 6.96
N HIS A 78 19.07 2.19 8.20
CA HIS A 78 19.95 2.18 9.38
C HIS A 78 20.69 0.85 9.55
N ARG A 79 20.04 -0.29 9.29
CA ARG A 79 20.70 -1.61 9.35
C ARG A 79 21.79 -1.76 8.30
N ILE A 80 21.56 -1.26 7.09
CA ILE A 80 22.57 -1.28 6.03
C ILE A 80 23.76 -0.39 6.42
N ASP A 81 23.48 0.80 6.94
CA ASP A 81 24.49 1.73 7.45
C ASP A 81 25.40 1.10 8.52
N LEU A 82 24.83 0.34 9.46
CA LEU A 82 25.61 -0.40 10.46
C LEU A 82 26.54 -1.45 9.83
N LEU A 83 26.10 -2.13 8.76
CA LEU A 83 26.92 -3.11 8.05
C LEU A 83 28.03 -2.44 7.22
N MET A 84 27.77 -1.24 6.72
CA MET A 84 28.71 -0.47 5.90
C MET A 84 29.65 0.42 6.72
N GLY A 85 29.35 0.62 8.01
CA GLY A 85 30.10 1.55 8.87
C GLY A 85 29.87 3.01 8.48
N THR A 86 28.72 3.36 7.91
CA THR A 86 28.36 4.71 7.48
C THR A 86 27.03 5.14 8.08
N ASP A 87 26.62 6.39 7.86
CA ASP A 87 25.30 6.93 8.23
C ASP A 87 24.55 7.57 7.03
N ILE A 88 25.07 7.34 5.82
CA ILE A 88 24.65 8.01 4.59
C ILE A 88 23.30 7.49 4.12
N ILE A 89 23.04 6.19 4.24
CA ILE A 89 21.83 5.57 3.67
C ILE A 89 20.61 5.93 4.51
N LYS A 90 20.71 5.86 5.85
CA LYS A 90 19.68 6.34 6.78
C LYS A 90 19.42 7.82 6.55
N GLY A 91 20.47 8.64 6.48
CA GLY A 91 20.33 10.07 6.23
C GLY A 91 19.60 10.36 4.91
N GLY A 92 20.01 9.70 3.82
CA GLY A 92 19.38 9.81 2.51
C GLY A 92 17.91 9.38 2.51
N ALA A 93 17.58 8.25 3.16
CA ALA A 93 16.21 7.78 3.30
C ALA A 93 15.35 8.78 4.07
N ILE A 94 15.86 9.36 5.16
CA ILE A 94 15.11 10.38 5.91
C ILE A 94 14.89 11.63 5.05
N TYR A 95 15.90 12.13 4.34
CA TYR A 95 15.72 13.28 3.45
C TYR A 95 14.69 13.01 2.34
N PHE A 96 14.72 11.82 1.75
CA PHE A 96 13.74 11.40 0.75
C PHE A 96 12.31 11.46 1.31
N TYR A 97 12.07 10.86 2.47
CA TYR A 97 10.76 10.88 3.09
C TYR A 97 10.37 12.26 3.62
N LEU A 98 11.33 13.08 4.06
CA LEU A 98 11.07 14.45 4.48
C LEU A 98 10.50 15.28 3.32
N VAL A 99 11.07 15.16 2.12
CA VAL A 99 10.54 15.82 0.92
C VAL A 99 9.12 15.34 0.62
N ASN A 100 8.84 14.03 0.74
CA ASN A 100 7.49 13.49 0.53
C ASN A 100 6.48 14.06 1.53
N GLU A 101 6.84 14.18 2.80
CA GLU A 101 5.99 14.79 3.82
C GLU A 101 5.77 16.29 3.54
N LEU A 102 6.80 17.02 3.10
CA LEU A 102 6.67 18.44 2.73
C LEU A 102 5.71 18.64 1.54
N ILE A 103 5.75 17.75 0.54
CA ILE A 103 4.81 17.77 -0.60
C ILE A 103 3.38 17.56 -0.08
N SER A 104 3.16 16.55 0.75
CA SER A 104 1.85 16.22 1.33
C SER A 104 1.29 17.36 2.20
N ILE A 105 2.13 17.98 3.05
CA ILE A 105 1.75 19.17 3.83
C ILE A 105 1.31 20.29 2.90
N THR A 106 2.07 20.55 1.85
CA THR A 106 1.77 21.67 0.94
C THR A 106 0.48 21.42 0.16
N GLU A 107 0.20 20.17 -0.21
CA GLU A 107 -1.11 19.80 -0.78
C GLU A 107 -2.25 20.05 0.22
N ASN A 108 -2.11 19.61 1.48
CA ASN A 108 -3.11 19.85 2.52
C ASN A 108 -3.33 21.35 2.77
N TYR A 109 -2.27 22.16 2.75
CA TYR A 109 -2.36 23.62 2.85
C TYR A 109 -3.15 24.22 1.68
N ALA A 110 -2.90 23.73 0.46
CA ALA A 110 -3.65 24.15 -0.72
C ALA A 110 -5.15 23.80 -0.59
N ARG A 111 -5.48 22.62 -0.05
CA ARG A 111 -6.88 22.20 0.20
C ARG A 111 -7.59 23.04 1.26
N ILE A 112 -6.86 23.52 2.27
CA ILE A 112 -7.39 24.42 3.31
C ILE A 112 -7.65 25.83 2.76
N GLY A 113 -6.99 26.20 1.65
CA GLY A 113 -7.11 27.53 1.03
C GLY A 113 -6.06 28.53 1.52
N LEU A 114 -4.94 28.06 2.08
CA LEU A 114 -3.84 28.92 2.47
C LEU A 114 -3.17 29.54 1.23
N PRO A 115 -2.77 30.82 1.29
CA PRO A 115 -2.11 31.49 0.17
C PRO A 115 -0.69 30.92 -0.04
N LEU A 116 -0.56 29.97 -0.96
CA LEU A 116 0.75 29.46 -1.40
C LEU A 116 1.32 30.31 -2.54
N PRO A 117 2.60 30.70 -2.48
CA PRO A 117 3.33 31.33 -3.58
C PRO A 117 3.23 30.53 -4.89
N ASN A 118 3.11 31.23 -6.03
CA ASN A 118 2.95 30.62 -7.35
C ASN A 118 4.03 29.59 -7.70
N LYS A 119 5.29 29.86 -7.30
CA LYS A 119 6.41 28.94 -7.52
C LYS A 119 6.22 27.59 -6.82
N LEU A 120 5.71 27.60 -5.58
CA LEU A 120 5.43 26.37 -4.83
C LEU A 120 4.26 25.59 -5.45
N ARG A 121 3.19 26.28 -5.85
CA ARG A 121 2.06 25.65 -6.56
C ARG A 121 2.49 24.96 -7.85
N GLN A 122 3.36 25.61 -8.64
CA GLN A 122 3.89 25.04 -9.88
C GLN A 122 4.79 23.83 -9.63
N ALA A 123 5.68 23.90 -8.62
CA ALA A 123 6.55 22.78 -8.26
C ALA A 123 5.74 21.52 -7.89
N ILE A 124 4.69 21.67 -7.08
CA ILE A 124 3.79 20.56 -6.71
C ILE A 124 3.09 19.98 -7.94
N MET A 125 2.62 20.84 -8.85
CA MET A 125 1.92 20.39 -10.05
C MET A 125 2.81 19.55 -10.97
N VAL A 126 4.10 19.90 -11.08
CA VAL A 126 5.08 19.10 -11.82
C VAL A 126 5.29 17.74 -11.15
N LEU A 127 5.43 17.72 -9.82
CA LEU A 127 5.61 16.47 -9.06
C LEU A 127 4.39 15.53 -9.19
N LYS A 128 3.17 16.06 -9.07
CA LYS A 128 1.92 15.28 -9.29
C LYS A 128 1.81 14.71 -10.71
N LYS A 129 2.26 15.47 -11.72
CA LYS A 129 2.28 15.00 -13.11
C LYS A 129 3.24 13.81 -13.28
N GLN A 130 4.38 13.82 -12.58
CA GLN A 130 5.35 12.73 -12.62
C GLN A 130 4.86 11.49 -11.86
N GLU A 131 4.18 11.65 -10.71
CA GLU A 131 3.55 10.53 -9.99
C GLU A 131 2.50 9.80 -10.85
N GLY A 132 1.69 10.54 -11.62
CA GLY A 132 0.71 9.96 -12.55
C GLY A 132 1.31 9.29 -13.79
N GLN A 133 2.56 9.61 -14.14
CA GLN A 133 3.31 9.03 -15.26
C GLN A 133 4.20 7.84 -14.86
N GLY A 134 4.45 7.67 -13.55
CA GLY A 134 5.13 6.50 -12.99
C GLY A 134 4.21 5.30 -12.75
N ASN A 135 3.09 5.22 -13.47
CA ASN A 135 2.19 4.09 -13.38
C ASN A 135 2.82 2.94 -14.15
N LEU A 136 3.38 1.94 -13.45
CA LEU A 136 3.90 0.67 -14.01
C LEU A 136 2.88 -0.15 -14.83
N ALA A 137 1.72 0.43 -15.15
CA ALA A 137 0.63 -0.12 -15.94
C ALA A 137 0.94 -0.16 -17.45
N ASP A 138 2.02 0.47 -17.90
CA ASP A 138 2.57 0.40 -19.26
C ASP A 138 3.63 -0.70 -19.42
N ARG A 139 4.00 -1.40 -18.33
CA ARG A 139 4.67 -2.70 -18.41
C ARG A 139 3.63 -3.81 -18.51
N GLU A 140 3.00 -3.93 -19.67
CA GLU A 140 2.43 -5.21 -20.09
C GLU A 140 3.55 -6.25 -20.01
N TRP A 141 3.47 -7.16 -19.04
CA TRP A 141 4.29 -8.36 -19.08
C TRP A 141 3.89 -9.09 -20.37
N PRO A 142 4.82 -9.38 -21.30
CA PRO A 142 4.49 -10.22 -22.44
C PRO A 142 4.06 -11.57 -21.88
N THR A 143 2.76 -11.87 -21.92
CA THR A 143 2.28 -13.21 -21.66
C THR A 143 3.00 -14.12 -22.66
N PRO A 144 3.62 -15.23 -22.24
CA PRO A 144 4.31 -16.12 -23.16
C PRO A 144 3.37 -16.45 -24.32
N GLN A 145 3.72 -16.00 -25.53
CA GLN A 145 2.92 -16.26 -26.72
C GLN A 145 2.80 -17.78 -26.85
N GLN A 146 1.58 -18.31 -26.77
CA GLN A 146 1.34 -19.74 -26.95
C GLN A 146 1.94 -20.16 -28.29
N SER A 147 2.99 -20.98 -28.24
CA SER A 147 3.65 -21.50 -29.44
C SER A 147 2.63 -22.32 -30.24
N PRO A 148 2.65 -22.30 -31.59
CA PRO A 148 1.66 -23.01 -32.42
C PRO A 148 1.45 -24.49 -32.02
N ASP A 149 2.48 -25.12 -31.47
CA ASP A 149 2.44 -26.51 -30.99
C ASP A 149 1.56 -26.70 -29.74
N SER A 150 1.48 -25.70 -28.87
CA SER A 150 0.60 -25.70 -27.69
C SER A 150 -0.88 -25.55 -28.06
N MET A 151 -1.19 -24.83 -29.15
CA MET A 151 -2.54 -24.75 -29.70
C MET A 151 -2.97 -26.06 -30.36
N LYS A 152 -2.04 -26.73 -31.07
CA LYS A 152 -2.32 -28.04 -31.67
C LYS A 152 -2.58 -29.12 -30.62
N GLN A 153 -1.78 -29.18 -29.55
CA GLN A 153 -1.99 -30.14 -28.47
C GLN A 153 -3.33 -29.92 -27.74
N GLN A 154 -3.73 -28.66 -27.51
CA GLN A 154 -5.02 -28.37 -26.89
C GLN A 154 -6.21 -28.70 -27.80
N ALA A 155 -6.09 -28.47 -29.11
CA ALA A 155 -7.10 -28.85 -30.09
C ALA A 155 -7.26 -30.38 -30.19
N GLU A 156 -6.15 -31.12 -30.22
CA GLU A 156 -6.16 -32.59 -30.28
C GLU A 156 -6.73 -33.22 -29.00
N THR A 157 -6.38 -32.68 -27.84
CA THR A 157 -6.88 -33.16 -26.53
C THR A 157 -8.38 -32.87 -26.36
N GLY A 158 -8.85 -31.70 -26.82
CA GLY A 158 -10.27 -31.34 -26.80
C GLY A 158 -11.12 -32.23 -27.72
N GLN A 159 -10.59 -32.60 -28.89
CA GLN A 159 -11.29 -33.48 -29.83
C GLN A 159 -11.36 -34.93 -29.34
N THR A 160 -10.33 -35.42 -28.64
CA THR A 160 -10.34 -36.79 -28.07
C THR A 160 -11.37 -36.91 -26.95
N MET A 161 -11.40 -35.94 -26.03
CA MET A 161 -12.38 -35.89 -24.93
C MET A 161 -13.82 -35.79 -25.44
N GLN A 162 -14.05 -34.99 -26.49
CA GLN A 162 -15.39 -34.84 -27.06
C GLN A 162 -15.86 -36.12 -27.75
N LYS A 163 -14.97 -36.81 -28.47
CA LYS A 163 -15.29 -38.07 -29.13
C LYS A 163 -15.58 -39.20 -28.13
N GLU A 164 -14.84 -39.26 -27.03
CA GLU A 164 -15.06 -40.23 -25.95
C GLU A 164 -16.35 -39.95 -25.15
N SER A 165 -16.76 -38.68 -25.03
CA SER A 165 -18.03 -38.31 -24.38
C SER A 165 -19.26 -38.65 -25.23
N VAL A 166 -19.19 -38.51 -26.56
CA VAL A 166 -20.30 -38.83 -27.46
C VAL A 166 -20.56 -40.33 -27.48
N ASP A 167 -19.50 -41.14 -27.53
CA ASP A 167 -19.58 -42.61 -27.55
C ASP A 167 -20.21 -43.19 -26.27
N ARG A 168 -20.02 -42.53 -25.12
CA ARG A 168 -20.64 -42.93 -23.84
C ARG A 168 -22.13 -42.63 -23.70
N THR A 169 -22.70 -41.77 -24.54
CA THR A 169 -24.09 -41.32 -24.35
C THR A 169 -25.11 -42.15 -25.14
N GLU A 170 -24.66 -42.94 -26.11
CA GLU A 170 -25.56 -43.74 -26.96
C GLU A 170 -25.99 -45.06 -26.31
N ASP A 171 -25.36 -45.48 -25.20
CA ASP A 171 -25.55 -46.81 -24.60
C ASP A 171 -26.46 -46.84 -23.34
N VAL A 172 -27.29 -45.80 -23.12
CA VAL A 172 -28.18 -45.72 -21.93
C VAL A 172 -29.64 -46.06 -22.29
N PRO A 173 -30.19 -47.21 -21.85
CA PRO A 173 -31.60 -47.54 -22.07
C PRO A 173 -32.56 -46.58 -21.34
N GLN A 174 -33.56 -46.04 -22.03
CA GLN A 174 -34.53 -45.10 -21.46
C GLN A 174 -35.68 -45.80 -20.71
N GLU A 175 -35.88 -45.44 -19.45
CA GLU A 175 -36.98 -45.90 -18.58
C GLU A 175 -38.19 -44.92 -18.66
N LYS A 176 -39.42 -45.44 -18.82
CA LYS A 176 -40.67 -44.64 -18.98
C LYS A 176 -41.25 -44.19 -17.64
N PRO A 177 -41.78 -42.95 -17.50
CA PRO A 177 -42.41 -42.48 -16.26
C PRO A 177 -43.93 -42.72 -16.21
N ASP A 178 -44.43 -43.01 -15.00
CA ASP A 178 -45.84 -43.25 -14.62
C ASP A 178 -46.62 -41.95 -14.31
N PRO A 179 -47.97 -41.86 -14.47
CA PRO A 179 -48.68 -40.59 -14.36
C PRO A 179 -49.55 -40.41 -13.09
N LYS A 180 -49.60 -39.13 -12.67
CA LYS A 180 -50.63 -38.39 -11.87
C LYS A 180 -50.50 -38.31 -10.35
N GLY A 181 -50.51 -37.04 -9.89
CA GLY A 181 -51.12 -36.60 -8.64
C GLY A 181 -51.65 -35.16 -8.81
N LYS A 182 -52.97 -34.99 -8.82
CA LYS A 182 -53.68 -33.69 -8.75
C LYS A 182 -53.71 -33.23 -7.28
N SER A 183 -53.50 -31.95 -7.02
CA SER A 183 -53.92 -31.31 -5.76
C SER A 183 -55.24 -30.56 -5.99
N SER A 184 -56.27 -30.89 -5.22
CA SER A 184 -57.46 -30.08 -5.03
C SER A 184 -57.58 -29.73 -3.55
N ASP A 185 -58.03 -28.49 -3.33
CA ASP A 185 -58.54 -27.83 -2.11
C ASP A 185 -57.54 -27.24 -1.11
#